data_AF-A0A8J8CNG5-F1
#
_entry.id   AF-A0A8J8CNG5-F1
#
_cell.length_a   1.000
_cell.length_b   1.000
_cell.length_c   1.000
_cell.angle_alpha   90.00
_cell.angle_beta   90.00
_cell.angle_gamma   90.00
#
_symmetry.space_group_name_H-M   'P 1'
#
loop_
_entity.id
_entity.type
_entity.pdbx_description
1 polymer ?
#
loop_
_entity_poly.entity_id
_entity_poly.type
_entity_poly.pdbx_seq_one_letter_code
_entity_poly.pdbx_strand_id
1 'polypeptide(L)'
;MKFKEYGEYDPKVVDMPQEIQYKNSMKAPLNRANHLIKFLAEENPVVLPQFISLLHDLISETVKTDYVKEFELNLDEILEDLNHLKAHPQLAKQIINFVFSILELPKVIENDKIKVTHGNNLRSFLVPRYYNVMVLSQLLGKDEAIKLYKIFRTEYTKLFAPSKNMYKDTDDMFKAFTAKSDNEKLKGIFVMAPPKNGKLYSRKDFCVWAEALKDYPDKDFKYMAACYGDFQGASTMQNENFLLTMKNTIMQGDTYCSSITHDTQVDWNLNHPDEDFWDSIYPLKEWQIEIKKQRKKRKREFQREFEQLGYYAPEALENLMDIQPLSEAIRSPISRLNLILGFIKRNKPKILKSYIKNLLDEYTKLVKIDYISQQKYDIDEPLKDLENLKEYKQLAIYSLNNFLGLLDVSTDTDWVNEEIKVSQGNYLRAFLAPAYHNVRILSMTIDREEAIRLFKMYITERAKTVTPEDRRYRYDSLEDLRQEDFEDFKDGANPGWVRIQGIVENGKFVYRRDACLYAEAMKDYPDDYFRFLACCYYDYQGTRIQWNKDYVLTMEHACAKGDPYCSCVVHDTRIDWDLTHPGEDYWDSIWPEQEWQKKIKRKKK
;
A
#
# COMPACT_ATOMS: atom_id res chain seq x y z
N MET A 1 -23.33 -17.11 22.11
CA MET A 1 -24.06 -15.92 21.60
C MET A 1 -25.05 -16.45 20.58
N LYS A 2 -26.36 -16.20 20.73
CA LYS A 2 -27.36 -16.68 19.76
C LYS A 2 -27.63 -15.56 18.77
N PHE A 3 -27.46 -15.84 17.49
CA PHE A 3 -27.75 -14.90 16.41
C PHE A 3 -29.18 -15.11 15.91
N LYS A 4 -29.85 -14.03 15.52
CA LYS A 4 -31.16 -14.08 14.85
C LYS A 4 -30.94 -13.76 13.37
N GLU A 5 -31.41 -14.63 12.49
CA GLU A 5 -31.46 -14.43 11.05
C GLU A 5 -32.70 -13.58 10.70
N TYR A 6 -32.52 -12.63 9.80
CA TYR A 6 -33.54 -11.76 9.25
C TYR A 6 -33.49 -11.82 7.73
N GLY A 7 -34.67 -11.92 7.11
CA GLY A 7 -34.83 -11.98 5.66
C GLY A 7 -34.60 -13.38 5.08
N GLU A 8 -34.80 -13.49 3.76
CA GLU A 8 -34.55 -14.72 2.99
C GLU A 8 -33.57 -14.42 1.85
N TYR A 9 -32.84 -15.45 1.40
CA TYR A 9 -32.03 -15.36 0.21
C TYR A 9 -32.95 -15.32 -1.02
N ASP A 10 -32.99 -14.20 -1.72
CA ASP A 10 -33.66 -14.10 -3.00
C ASP A 10 -32.77 -13.37 -4.02
N PRO A 11 -32.05 -14.09 -4.88
CA PRO A 11 -31.21 -13.46 -5.90
C PRO A 11 -32.04 -12.75 -6.97
N LYS A 12 -33.33 -13.08 -7.12
CA LYS A 12 -34.24 -12.40 -8.06
C LYS A 12 -34.74 -11.06 -7.54
N VAL A 13 -34.36 -10.68 -6.33
CA VAL A 13 -34.82 -9.42 -5.74
C VAL A 13 -34.39 -8.19 -6.54
N VAL A 14 -33.27 -8.26 -7.26
CA VAL A 14 -32.81 -7.20 -8.17
C VAL A 14 -33.68 -7.11 -9.42
N ASP A 15 -34.32 -8.20 -9.83
CA ASP A 15 -35.22 -8.24 -10.99
C ASP A 15 -36.66 -7.90 -10.62
N MET A 16 -36.99 -7.81 -9.33
CA MET A 16 -38.34 -7.48 -8.88
C MET A 16 -38.76 -6.10 -9.36
N PRO A 17 -39.96 -5.95 -9.92
CA PRO A 17 -40.49 -4.65 -10.29
C PRO A 17 -40.78 -3.82 -9.03
N GLN A 18 -40.54 -2.52 -9.12
CA GLN A 18 -40.94 -1.53 -8.13
C GLN A 18 -41.45 -0.27 -8.83
N GLU A 19 -42.42 0.38 -8.18
CA GLU A 19 -42.95 1.65 -8.66
C GLU A 19 -42.15 2.81 -8.07
N ILE A 20 -41.64 3.71 -8.93
CA ILE A 20 -40.88 4.89 -8.52
C ILE A 20 -41.45 6.15 -9.18
N GLN A 21 -41.22 7.30 -8.55
CA GLN A 21 -41.43 8.60 -9.20
C GLN A 21 -40.15 8.98 -9.96
N TYR A 22 -40.17 8.94 -11.29
CA TYR A 22 -38.94 9.00 -12.10
C TYR A 22 -38.17 10.33 -11.92
N LYS A 23 -38.89 11.45 -11.78
CA LYS A 23 -38.30 12.78 -11.50
C LYS A 23 -37.57 12.83 -10.16
N ASN A 24 -37.92 12.00 -9.18
CA ASN A 24 -37.18 11.96 -7.92
C ASN A 24 -35.86 11.20 -8.04
N SER A 25 -35.72 10.29 -9.01
CA SER A 25 -34.51 9.48 -9.17
C SER A 25 -33.30 10.28 -9.62
N MET A 26 -33.49 11.41 -10.33
CA MET A 26 -32.38 12.30 -10.71
C MET A 26 -31.87 13.18 -9.56
N LYS A 27 -32.67 13.42 -8.51
CA LYS A 27 -32.31 14.35 -7.44
C LYS A 27 -31.05 13.94 -6.69
N ALA A 28 -30.92 12.67 -6.31
CA ALA A 28 -29.78 12.20 -5.52
C ALA A 28 -28.45 12.19 -6.31
N PRO A 29 -28.39 11.73 -7.57
CA PRO A 29 -27.23 11.89 -8.45
C PRO A 29 -26.81 13.35 -8.65
N LEU A 30 -27.76 14.23 -8.98
CA LEU A 30 -27.49 15.66 -9.23
C LEU A 30 -26.98 16.38 -7.98
N ASN A 31 -27.63 16.18 -6.83
CA ASN A 31 -27.15 16.74 -5.55
C ASN A 31 -25.73 16.30 -5.25
N ARG A 32 -25.41 15.01 -5.42
CA ARG A 32 -24.06 14.52 -5.14
C ARG A 32 -23.02 15.08 -6.11
N ALA A 33 -23.35 15.20 -7.40
CA ALA A 33 -22.48 15.83 -8.37
C ALA A 33 -22.22 17.31 -8.01
N ASN A 34 -23.26 18.06 -7.65
CA ASN A 34 -23.15 19.44 -7.19
C ASN A 34 -22.20 19.56 -5.98
N HIS A 35 -22.35 18.72 -4.96
CA HIS A 35 -21.46 18.73 -3.80
C HIS A 35 -20.03 18.28 -4.11
N LEU A 36 -19.84 17.32 -5.02
CA LEU A 36 -18.50 16.90 -5.43
C LEU A 36 -17.79 18.00 -6.23
N ILE A 37 -18.49 18.67 -7.13
CA ILE A 37 -17.97 19.83 -7.88
C ILE A 37 -17.55 20.94 -6.91
N LYS A 38 -18.42 21.26 -5.94
CA LYS A 38 -18.10 22.21 -4.86
C LYS A 38 -16.81 21.80 -4.13
N PHE A 39 -16.76 20.56 -3.66
CA PHE A 39 -15.63 20.03 -2.91
C PHE A 39 -14.33 20.07 -3.72
N LEU A 40 -14.36 19.69 -4.99
CA LEU A 40 -13.19 19.75 -5.86
C LEU A 40 -12.78 21.19 -6.17
N ALA A 41 -13.71 22.13 -6.29
CA ALA A 41 -13.39 23.55 -6.45
C ALA A 41 -12.61 24.10 -5.23
N GLU A 42 -12.93 23.61 -4.04
CA GLU A 42 -12.32 24.02 -2.77
C GLU A 42 -10.97 23.31 -2.53
N GLU A 43 -10.93 21.99 -2.65
CA GLU A 43 -9.78 21.16 -2.25
C GLU A 43 -8.79 20.89 -3.39
N ASN A 44 -9.26 20.87 -4.64
CA ASN A 44 -8.40 20.55 -5.79
C ASN A 44 -8.87 21.24 -7.10
N PRO A 45 -8.81 22.60 -7.15
CA PRO A 45 -9.36 23.37 -8.27
C PRO A 45 -8.67 23.08 -9.61
N VAL A 46 -7.43 22.59 -9.59
CA VAL A 46 -6.66 22.22 -10.79
C VAL A 46 -7.29 21.03 -11.51
N VAL A 47 -7.83 20.07 -10.75
CA VAL A 47 -8.42 18.83 -11.30
C VAL A 47 -9.84 19.05 -11.80
N LEU A 48 -10.57 20.02 -11.25
CA LEU A 48 -12.00 20.19 -11.50
C LEU A 48 -12.39 20.31 -12.99
N PRO A 49 -11.72 21.13 -13.84
CA PRO A 49 -12.10 21.24 -15.24
C PRO A 49 -11.96 19.91 -16.00
N GLN A 50 -10.89 19.17 -15.73
CA GLN A 50 -10.64 17.86 -16.35
C GLN A 50 -11.63 16.81 -15.84
N PHE A 51 -11.95 16.83 -14.55
CA PHE A 51 -12.98 15.98 -13.96
C PHE A 51 -14.34 16.18 -14.62
N ILE A 52 -14.77 17.44 -14.80
CA ILE A 52 -16.06 17.75 -15.46
C ILE A 52 -16.08 17.23 -16.90
N SER A 53 -14.99 17.47 -17.67
CA SER A 53 -14.90 17.02 -19.05
C SER A 53 -14.95 15.49 -19.15
N LEU A 54 -14.07 14.79 -18.42
CA LEU A 54 -14.00 13.33 -18.48
C LEU A 54 -15.29 12.67 -17.99
N LEU A 55 -15.93 13.21 -16.94
CA LEU A 55 -17.20 12.68 -16.48
C LEU A 55 -18.32 12.89 -17.50
N HIS A 56 -18.35 14.06 -18.15
CA HIS A 56 -19.30 14.33 -19.23
C HIS A 56 -19.10 13.34 -20.39
N ASP A 57 -17.86 13.15 -20.84
CA ASP A 57 -17.54 12.33 -22.01
C ASP A 57 -17.85 10.86 -21.73
N LEU A 58 -17.38 10.34 -20.58
CA LEU A 58 -17.66 8.98 -20.12
C LEU A 58 -19.17 8.69 -20.05
N ILE A 59 -19.96 9.63 -19.52
CA ILE A 59 -21.41 9.46 -19.45
C ILE A 59 -22.03 9.52 -20.85
N SER A 60 -21.59 10.47 -21.68
CA SER A 60 -22.13 10.67 -23.03
C SER A 60 -21.95 9.45 -23.93
N GLU A 61 -20.86 8.70 -23.77
CA GLU A 61 -20.63 7.43 -24.49
C GLU A 61 -21.67 6.35 -24.16
N THR A 62 -22.27 6.41 -22.97
CA THR A 62 -23.26 5.43 -22.51
C THR A 62 -24.71 5.83 -22.82
N VAL A 63 -24.97 7.11 -23.06
CA VAL A 63 -26.29 7.68 -23.27
C VAL A 63 -26.62 7.75 -24.76
N LYS A 64 -27.72 7.10 -25.17
CA LYS A 64 -28.19 7.10 -26.56
C LYS A 64 -29.41 7.99 -26.81
N THR A 65 -30.10 8.41 -25.75
CA THR A 65 -31.38 9.11 -25.82
C THR A 65 -31.30 10.42 -25.04
N ASP A 66 -31.82 11.50 -25.62
CA ASP A 66 -31.91 12.80 -24.97
C ASP A 66 -33.25 12.96 -24.22
N TYR A 67 -33.37 12.27 -23.08
CA TYR A 67 -34.59 12.26 -22.28
C TYR A 67 -35.00 13.64 -21.75
N VAL A 68 -34.04 14.53 -21.49
CA VAL A 68 -34.34 15.93 -21.12
C VAL A 68 -35.18 16.61 -22.19
N LYS A 69 -34.85 16.36 -23.47
CA LYS A 69 -35.63 16.85 -24.60
C LYS A 69 -36.93 16.08 -24.77
N GLU A 70 -36.91 14.75 -24.72
CA GLU A 70 -38.10 13.91 -24.94
C GLU A 70 -39.20 14.15 -23.89
N PHE A 71 -38.83 14.44 -22.64
CA PHE A 71 -39.78 14.70 -21.55
C PHE A 71 -39.96 16.19 -21.23
N GLU A 72 -39.45 17.08 -22.10
CA GLU A 72 -39.57 18.54 -21.96
C GLU A 72 -39.19 19.05 -20.55
N LEU A 73 -38.10 18.50 -19.98
CA LEU A 73 -37.69 18.84 -18.62
C LEU A 73 -37.10 20.25 -18.57
N ASN A 74 -37.61 21.06 -17.64
CA ASN A 74 -37.05 22.39 -17.36
C ASN A 74 -35.77 22.26 -16.51
N LEU A 75 -34.61 22.33 -17.17
CA LEU A 75 -33.31 22.26 -16.48
C LEU A 75 -33.10 23.39 -15.47
N ASP A 76 -33.60 24.61 -15.74
CA ASP A 76 -33.39 25.74 -14.85
C ASP A 76 -34.12 25.55 -13.52
N GLU A 77 -35.32 24.97 -13.56
CA GLU A 77 -36.10 24.59 -12.37
C GLU A 77 -35.43 23.45 -11.61
N ILE A 78 -34.97 22.40 -12.31
CA ILE A 78 -34.30 21.24 -11.70
C ILE A 78 -33.00 21.66 -10.98
N LEU A 79 -32.29 22.66 -11.52
CA LEU A 79 -30.99 23.11 -11.04
C LEU A 79 -31.06 24.35 -10.12
N GLU A 80 -32.26 24.82 -9.76
CA GLU A 80 -32.45 26.05 -8.98
C GLU A 80 -31.58 26.09 -7.72
N ASP A 81 -31.53 24.99 -6.95
CA ASP A 81 -30.77 24.86 -5.70
C ASP A 81 -29.36 24.25 -5.89
N LEU A 82 -28.92 24.01 -7.13
CA LEU A 82 -27.70 23.27 -7.45
C LEU A 82 -26.63 24.19 -8.06
N ASN A 83 -26.31 25.30 -7.39
CA ASN A 83 -25.48 26.39 -7.92
C ASN A 83 -24.16 25.96 -8.60
N HIS A 84 -23.43 24.99 -8.04
CA HIS A 84 -22.16 24.55 -8.61
C HIS A 84 -22.38 23.70 -9.87
N LEU A 85 -23.40 22.84 -9.88
CA LEU A 85 -23.76 22.07 -11.07
C LEU A 85 -24.48 22.93 -12.13
N LYS A 86 -25.19 23.99 -11.72
CA LYS A 86 -25.86 24.97 -12.59
C LYS A 86 -24.86 25.71 -13.49
N ALA A 87 -23.62 25.88 -13.03
CA ALA A 87 -22.52 26.39 -13.86
C ALA A 87 -22.07 25.42 -14.97
N HIS A 88 -22.53 24.16 -14.95
CA HIS A 88 -22.18 23.10 -15.88
C HIS A 88 -23.43 22.38 -16.42
N PRO A 89 -24.35 23.09 -17.11
CA PRO A 89 -25.67 22.57 -17.47
C PRO A 89 -25.61 21.37 -18.43
N GLN A 90 -24.57 21.26 -19.28
CA GLN A 90 -24.38 20.10 -20.15
C GLN A 90 -24.07 18.84 -19.35
N LEU A 91 -23.21 18.93 -18.32
CA LEU A 91 -22.96 17.79 -17.42
C LEU A 91 -24.24 17.40 -16.67
N ALA A 92 -25.00 18.38 -16.18
CA ALA A 92 -26.28 18.12 -15.51
C ALA A 92 -27.27 17.38 -16.41
N LYS A 93 -27.41 17.84 -17.66
CA LYS A 93 -28.23 17.21 -18.69
C LYS A 93 -27.80 15.75 -18.93
N GLN A 94 -26.50 15.51 -19.08
CA GLN A 94 -25.99 14.16 -19.30
C GLN A 94 -26.20 13.23 -18.10
N ILE A 95 -26.04 13.74 -16.86
CA ILE A 95 -26.36 12.96 -15.65
C ILE A 95 -27.84 12.55 -15.66
N ILE A 96 -28.77 13.44 -16.00
CA ILE A 96 -30.20 13.10 -16.08
C ILE A 96 -30.45 12.02 -17.13
N ASN A 97 -29.93 12.22 -18.35
CA ASN A 97 -30.11 11.26 -19.44
C ASN A 97 -29.51 9.90 -19.10
N PHE A 98 -28.39 9.87 -18.39
CA PHE A 98 -27.75 8.65 -17.89
C PHE A 98 -28.57 7.91 -16.85
N VAL A 99 -29.06 8.62 -15.84
CA VAL A 99 -29.94 8.06 -14.80
C VAL A 99 -31.18 7.44 -15.46
N PHE A 100 -31.79 8.15 -16.42
CA PHE A 100 -32.97 7.66 -17.12
C PHE A 100 -32.67 6.52 -18.10
N SER A 101 -31.48 6.49 -18.69
CA SER A 101 -31.01 5.35 -19.49
C SER A 101 -30.86 4.09 -18.63
N ILE A 102 -30.27 4.21 -17.44
CA ILE A 102 -30.13 3.09 -16.48
C ILE A 102 -31.50 2.60 -16.01
N LEU A 103 -32.45 3.51 -15.81
CA LEU A 103 -33.82 3.16 -15.42
C LEU A 103 -34.63 2.53 -16.57
N GLU A 104 -34.11 2.56 -17.80
CA GLU A 104 -34.76 2.07 -19.02
C GLU A 104 -36.14 2.71 -19.23
N LEU A 105 -36.19 4.04 -19.13
CA LEU A 105 -37.46 4.75 -19.24
C LEU A 105 -38.08 4.58 -20.64
N PRO A 106 -39.41 4.35 -20.73
CA PRO A 106 -40.09 4.36 -22.01
C PRO A 106 -40.08 5.77 -22.59
N LYS A 107 -40.11 5.89 -23.92
CA LYS A 107 -40.16 7.19 -24.63
C LYS A 107 -41.40 8.03 -24.31
N VAL A 108 -42.47 7.39 -23.83
CA VAL A 108 -43.72 8.05 -23.44
C VAL A 108 -44.04 7.64 -22.01
N ILE A 109 -44.20 8.63 -21.15
CA ILE A 109 -44.54 8.45 -19.74
C ILE A 109 -45.92 9.09 -19.52
N GLU A 110 -46.94 8.26 -19.30
CA GLU A 110 -48.32 8.72 -19.08
C GLU A 110 -48.54 9.27 -17.66
N ASN A 111 -47.75 8.80 -16.68
CA ASN A 111 -47.84 9.17 -15.27
C ASN A 111 -46.45 9.36 -14.66
N ASP A 112 -46.31 10.25 -13.66
CA ASP A 112 -45.04 10.47 -12.95
C ASP A 112 -44.48 9.21 -12.25
N LYS A 113 -45.29 8.16 -12.14
CA LYS A 113 -44.91 6.87 -11.60
C LYS A 113 -44.68 5.83 -12.69
N ILE A 114 -43.56 5.14 -12.60
CA ILE A 114 -43.13 4.11 -13.55
C ILE A 114 -42.72 2.84 -12.81
N LYS A 115 -42.80 1.69 -13.49
CA LYS A 115 -42.25 0.43 -13.00
C LYS A 115 -40.84 0.23 -13.54
N VAL A 116 -39.89 0.01 -12.65
CA VAL A 116 -38.51 -0.34 -12.97
C VAL A 116 -38.08 -1.55 -12.15
N THR A 117 -37.01 -2.24 -12.55
CA THR A 117 -36.44 -3.30 -11.70
C THR A 117 -35.77 -2.70 -10.47
N HIS A 118 -35.66 -3.49 -9.40
CA HIS A 118 -34.98 -3.05 -8.20
C HIS A 118 -33.50 -2.71 -8.45
N GLY A 119 -32.83 -3.55 -9.25
CA GLY A 119 -31.45 -3.37 -9.68
C GLY A 119 -31.25 -2.09 -10.48
N ASN A 120 -32.11 -1.76 -11.44
CA ASN A 120 -31.97 -0.53 -12.24
C ASN A 120 -32.12 0.72 -11.38
N ASN A 121 -33.06 0.74 -10.43
CA ASN A 121 -33.16 1.87 -9.49
C ASN A 121 -31.92 2.00 -8.60
N LEU A 122 -31.37 0.89 -8.09
CA LEU A 122 -30.12 0.91 -7.32
C LEU A 122 -28.96 1.44 -8.16
N ARG A 123 -28.81 0.93 -9.40
CA ARG A 123 -27.79 1.39 -10.35
C ARG A 123 -27.92 2.88 -10.66
N SER A 124 -29.15 3.40 -10.75
CA SER A 124 -29.43 4.80 -11.11
C SER A 124 -28.74 5.80 -10.18
N PHE A 125 -28.46 5.43 -8.92
CA PHE A 125 -27.69 6.26 -8.00
C PHE A 125 -26.32 5.71 -7.60
N LEU A 126 -26.04 4.42 -7.80
CA LEU A 126 -24.74 3.81 -7.48
C LEU A 126 -23.73 3.98 -8.61
N VAL A 127 -24.15 3.79 -9.86
CA VAL A 127 -23.25 3.86 -11.02
C VAL A 127 -22.67 5.26 -11.22
N PRO A 128 -23.45 6.37 -11.09
CA PRO A 128 -22.85 7.71 -11.13
C PRO A 128 -21.75 7.91 -10.07
N ARG A 129 -21.88 7.28 -8.88
CA ARG A 129 -20.85 7.37 -7.84
C ARG A 129 -19.60 6.59 -8.23
N TYR A 130 -19.78 5.40 -8.81
CA TYR A 130 -18.68 4.58 -9.32
C TYR A 130 -17.88 5.36 -10.38
N TYR A 131 -18.57 6.01 -11.33
CA TYR A 131 -17.91 6.84 -12.35
C TYR A 131 -17.21 8.05 -11.76
N ASN A 132 -17.73 8.70 -10.71
CA ASN A 132 -17.00 9.77 -10.05
C ASN A 132 -15.64 9.30 -9.51
N VAL A 133 -15.58 8.12 -8.86
CA VAL A 133 -14.31 7.58 -8.34
C VAL A 133 -13.38 7.16 -9.47
N MET A 134 -13.92 6.53 -10.51
CA MET A 134 -13.15 6.10 -11.67
C MET A 134 -12.52 7.27 -12.43
N VAL A 135 -13.27 8.35 -12.67
CA VAL A 135 -12.74 9.56 -13.32
C VAL A 135 -11.66 10.21 -12.46
N LEU A 136 -11.87 10.31 -11.14
CA LEU A 136 -10.82 10.80 -10.25
C LEU A 136 -9.57 9.91 -10.30
N SER A 137 -9.74 8.59 -10.40
CA SER A 137 -8.62 7.65 -10.51
C SER A 137 -7.83 7.82 -11.81
N GLN A 138 -8.47 8.19 -12.91
CA GLN A 138 -7.77 8.49 -14.18
C GLN A 138 -6.93 9.77 -14.07
N LEU A 139 -7.37 10.74 -13.24
CA LEU A 139 -6.71 12.03 -13.08
C LEU A 139 -5.59 12.01 -12.03
N LEU A 140 -5.77 11.24 -10.96
CA LEU A 140 -4.93 11.28 -9.75
C LEU A 140 -4.17 9.99 -9.47
N GLY A 141 -4.46 8.92 -10.20
CA GLY A 141 -4.13 7.56 -9.77
C GLY A 141 -5.11 7.02 -8.74
N LYS A 142 -5.18 5.69 -8.62
CA LYS A 142 -6.22 4.98 -7.85
C LYS A 142 -6.21 5.34 -6.37
N ASP A 143 -5.05 5.33 -5.73
CA ASP A 143 -4.96 5.51 -4.28
C ASP A 143 -5.30 6.93 -3.85
N GLU A 144 -4.80 7.94 -4.56
CA GLU A 144 -5.09 9.34 -4.25
C GLU A 144 -6.57 9.67 -4.56
N ALA A 145 -7.14 9.09 -5.62
CA ALA A 145 -8.57 9.23 -5.91
C ALA A 145 -9.45 8.63 -4.80
N ILE A 146 -9.12 7.43 -4.31
CA ILE A 146 -9.84 6.80 -3.19
C ILE A 146 -9.71 7.66 -1.93
N LYS A 147 -8.51 8.13 -1.62
CA LYS A 147 -8.25 8.99 -0.45
C LYS A 147 -9.04 10.30 -0.52
N LEU A 148 -8.99 11.00 -1.65
CA LEU A 148 -9.76 12.23 -1.86
C LEU A 148 -11.27 11.97 -1.78
N TYR A 149 -11.74 10.90 -2.40
CA TYR A 149 -13.16 10.54 -2.37
C TYR A 149 -13.65 10.15 -0.97
N LYS A 150 -12.80 9.54 -0.14
CA LYS A 150 -13.10 9.27 1.28
C LYS A 150 -13.33 10.56 2.06
N ILE A 151 -12.50 11.58 1.84
CA ILE A 151 -12.66 12.91 2.46
C ILE A 151 -14.01 13.51 2.02
N PHE A 152 -14.25 13.58 0.71
CA PHE A 152 -15.52 14.05 0.16
C PHE A 152 -16.73 13.33 0.77
N ARG A 153 -16.70 11.99 0.82
CA ARG A 153 -17.82 11.19 1.35
C ARG A 153 -18.03 11.43 2.83
N THR A 154 -16.97 11.65 3.59
CA THR A 154 -17.05 11.98 5.02
C THR A 154 -17.73 13.33 5.21
N GLU A 155 -17.28 14.38 4.52
CA GLU A 155 -17.89 15.71 4.59
C GLU A 155 -19.34 15.72 4.08
N TYR A 156 -19.60 15.05 2.95
CA TYR A 156 -20.95 14.91 2.41
C TYR A 156 -21.88 14.21 3.39
N THR A 157 -21.43 13.18 4.11
CA THR A 157 -22.28 12.43 5.06
C THR A 157 -22.66 13.30 6.27
N LYS A 158 -21.75 14.18 6.73
CA LYS A 158 -22.04 15.13 7.81
C LYS A 158 -23.17 16.10 7.47
N LEU A 159 -23.35 16.47 6.20
CA LEU A 159 -24.42 17.39 5.76
C LEU A 159 -25.83 16.82 5.95
N PHE A 160 -25.96 15.48 5.93
CA PHE A 160 -27.24 14.78 6.05
C PHE A 160 -27.36 14.00 7.35
N ALA A 161 -26.41 14.17 8.28
CA ALA A 161 -26.48 13.55 9.58
C ALA A 161 -27.69 14.14 10.33
N PRO A 162 -28.70 13.33 10.70
CA PRO A 162 -29.72 13.76 11.64
C PRO A 162 -29.04 14.12 12.97
N SER A 163 -29.79 14.75 13.89
CA SER A 163 -29.32 15.11 15.22
C SER A 163 -28.42 14.02 15.82
N LYS A 164 -27.23 14.41 16.31
CA LYS A 164 -26.28 13.50 16.98
C LYS A 164 -27.00 12.66 18.05
N ASN A 165 -26.52 11.43 18.24
CA ASN A 165 -26.99 10.50 19.28
C ASN A 165 -28.41 9.94 19.03
N MET A 166 -28.65 9.40 17.83
CA MET A 166 -29.87 8.66 17.49
C MET A 166 -30.10 7.44 18.40
N TYR A 167 -29.02 6.80 18.86
CA TYR A 167 -29.09 5.64 19.74
C TYR A 167 -28.31 5.89 21.02
N LYS A 168 -28.88 5.49 22.16
CA LYS A 168 -28.22 5.67 23.46
C LYS A 168 -27.04 4.73 23.66
N ASP A 169 -27.24 3.46 23.34
CA ASP A 169 -26.29 2.36 23.51
C ASP A 169 -26.54 1.29 22.43
N THR A 170 -25.71 0.25 22.40
CA THR A 170 -25.83 -0.82 21.39
C THR A 170 -27.10 -1.65 21.56
N ASP A 171 -27.73 -1.70 22.75
CA ASP A 171 -29.00 -2.38 22.99
C ASP A 171 -30.18 -1.64 22.37
N ASP A 172 -30.19 -0.31 22.50
CA ASP A 172 -31.15 0.58 21.85
C ASP A 172 -31.04 0.46 20.32
N MET A 173 -29.82 0.49 19.80
CA MET A 173 -29.53 0.26 18.39
C MET A 173 -30.05 -1.11 17.93
N PHE A 174 -29.75 -2.19 18.67
CA PHE A 174 -30.24 -3.54 18.35
C PHE A 174 -31.77 -3.59 18.32
N LYS A 175 -32.47 -3.02 19.31
CA LYS A 175 -33.93 -2.96 19.34
C LYS A 175 -34.50 -2.24 18.12
N ALA A 176 -33.92 -1.10 17.74
CA ALA A 176 -34.35 -0.36 16.56
C ALA A 176 -34.17 -1.16 15.26
N PHE A 177 -33.00 -1.79 15.06
CA PHE A 177 -32.74 -2.61 13.87
C PHE A 177 -33.60 -3.86 13.82
N THR A 178 -33.83 -4.52 14.96
CA THR A 178 -34.68 -5.72 15.02
C THR A 178 -36.14 -5.38 14.77
N ALA A 179 -36.67 -4.31 15.36
CA ALA A 179 -38.03 -3.84 15.09
C ALA A 179 -38.25 -3.45 13.63
N LYS A 180 -37.26 -2.78 13.01
CA LYS A 180 -37.31 -2.46 11.58
C LYS A 180 -37.26 -3.73 10.72
N SER A 181 -36.38 -4.67 11.05
CA SER A 181 -36.24 -5.95 10.34
C SER A 181 -37.47 -6.86 10.46
N ASP A 182 -38.20 -6.80 11.57
CA ASP A 182 -39.42 -7.59 11.76
C ASP A 182 -40.63 -6.95 11.03
N ASN A 183 -40.62 -5.62 10.81
CA ASN A 183 -41.69 -4.89 10.12
C ASN A 183 -41.49 -4.76 8.61
N GLU A 184 -40.25 -4.60 8.17
CA GLU A 184 -39.87 -4.60 6.76
C GLU A 184 -39.45 -6.01 6.40
N LYS A 185 -40.06 -6.63 5.39
CA LYS A 185 -39.50 -7.85 4.77
C LYS A 185 -38.16 -7.47 4.12
N LEU A 186 -37.11 -7.38 4.92
CA LEU A 186 -35.81 -6.92 4.49
C LEU A 186 -35.32 -7.84 3.38
N LYS A 187 -34.96 -7.21 2.27
CA LYS A 187 -34.47 -7.88 1.07
C LYS A 187 -32.98 -8.19 1.25
N GLY A 188 -32.70 -9.29 1.95
CA GLY A 188 -31.37 -9.88 2.10
C GLY A 188 -31.19 -10.66 3.40
N ILE A 189 -30.26 -11.62 3.41
CA ILE A 189 -29.92 -12.38 4.62
C ILE A 189 -29.04 -11.52 5.51
N PHE A 190 -29.57 -11.15 6.66
CA PHE A 190 -28.87 -10.38 7.68
C PHE A 190 -28.92 -11.13 9.01
N VAL A 191 -27.78 -11.25 9.65
CA VAL A 191 -27.64 -11.94 10.93
C VAL A 191 -27.11 -10.94 11.95
N MET A 192 -27.85 -10.76 13.04
CA MET A 192 -27.40 -9.96 14.19
C MET A 192 -27.35 -10.78 15.46
N ALA A 193 -26.39 -10.48 16.32
CA ALA A 193 -26.39 -10.94 17.69
C ALA A 193 -26.84 -9.84 18.65
N PRO A 194 -27.51 -10.21 19.76
CA PRO A 194 -27.70 -9.30 20.87
C PRO A 194 -26.36 -8.71 21.32
N PRO A 195 -26.33 -7.42 21.70
CA PRO A 195 -25.11 -6.80 22.14
C PRO A 195 -24.49 -7.54 23.32
N LYS A 196 -23.15 -7.60 23.32
CA LYS A 196 -22.39 -8.12 24.46
C LYS A 196 -21.18 -7.23 24.68
N ASN A 197 -21.01 -6.71 25.90
CA ASN A 197 -19.92 -5.80 26.27
C ASN A 197 -19.84 -4.58 25.33
N GLY A 198 -20.98 -3.95 25.03
CA GLY A 198 -21.02 -2.79 24.15
C GLY A 198 -20.76 -3.07 22.67
N LYS A 199 -20.82 -4.33 22.23
CA LYS A 199 -20.56 -4.71 20.83
C LYS A 199 -21.81 -5.26 20.18
N LEU A 200 -22.23 -4.64 19.07
CA LEU A 200 -23.27 -5.14 18.19
C LEU A 200 -22.64 -5.79 16.96
N TYR A 201 -22.85 -7.09 16.81
CA TYR A 201 -22.29 -7.89 15.72
C TYR A 201 -23.31 -8.01 14.59
N SER A 202 -22.88 -7.74 13.36
CA SER A 202 -23.71 -7.87 12.18
C SER A 202 -22.98 -8.57 11.04
N ARG A 203 -23.68 -9.51 10.39
CA ARG A 203 -23.21 -10.23 9.21
C ARG A 203 -24.27 -10.18 8.13
N LYS A 204 -23.87 -9.89 6.90
CA LYS A 204 -24.76 -9.86 5.74
C LYS A 204 -24.26 -10.82 4.68
N ASP A 205 -24.98 -11.91 4.45
CA ASP A 205 -24.59 -12.94 3.50
C ASP A 205 -25.02 -12.62 2.06
N PHE A 206 -25.96 -11.69 1.88
CA PHE A 206 -26.40 -11.24 0.56
C PHE A 206 -26.62 -9.73 0.52
N CYS A 207 -26.09 -9.05 -0.50
CA CYS A 207 -26.19 -7.61 -0.65
C CYS A 207 -26.73 -7.20 -2.02
N VAL A 208 -27.95 -6.65 -2.05
CA VAL A 208 -28.57 -6.13 -3.27
C VAL A 208 -27.75 -5.05 -3.98
N TRP A 209 -26.92 -4.31 -3.26
CA TRP A 209 -26.03 -3.31 -3.85
C TRP A 209 -24.85 -3.95 -4.57
N ALA A 210 -24.32 -5.06 -4.04
CA ALA A 210 -23.26 -5.81 -4.69
C ALA A 210 -23.77 -6.46 -5.98
N GLU A 211 -24.98 -7.03 -5.95
CA GLU A 211 -25.65 -7.56 -7.15
C GLU A 211 -25.90 -6.47 -8.20
N ALA A 212 -26.37 -5.29 -7.79
CA ALA A 212 -26.59 -4.17 -8.71
C ALA A 212 -25.30 -3.70 -9.39
N LEU A 213 -24.14 -3.88 -8.76
CA LEU A 213 -22.83 -3.47 -9.27
C LEU A 213 -21.96 -4.66 -9.74
N LYS A 214 -22.50 -5.88 -9.85
CA LYS A 214 -21.68 -7.08 -10.12
C LYS A 214 -20.90 -7.03 -11.43
N ASP A 215 -21.45 -6.33 -12.42
CA ASP A 215 -20.88 -6.18 -13.76
C ASP A 215 -19.78 -5.10 -13.82
N TYR A 216 -19.53 -4.38 -12.72
CA TYR A 216 -18.48 -3.36 -12.63
C TYR A 216 -17.18 -3.96 -12.08
N PRO A 217 -16.04 -3.79 -12.76
CA PRO A 217 -14.84 -4.57 -12.49
C PRO A 217 -14.11 -4.14 -11.21
N ASP A 218 -13.99 -2.84 -10.93
CA ASP A 218 -13.17 -2.36 -9.82
C ASP A 218 -13.89 -2.49 -8.48
N LYS A 219 -13.40 -3.40 -7.64
CA LYS A 219 -13.99 -3.72 -6.34
C LYS A 219 -13.89 -2.56 -5.33
N ASP A 220 -12.88 -1.72 -5.44
CA ASP A 220 -12.64 -0.62 -4.51
C ASP A 220 -13.53 0.57 -4.86
N PHE A 221 -13.73 0.84 -6.16
CA PHE A 221 -14.68 1.84 -6.63
C PHE A 221 -16.11 1.44 -6.28
N LYS A 222 -16.47 0.15 -6.40
CA LYS A 222 -17.76 -0.36 -5.92
C LYS A 222 -17.93 -0.13 -4.42
N TYR A 223 -16.90 -0.41 -3.63
CA TYR A 223 -16.93 -0.17 -2.18
C TYR A 223 -17.08 1.32 -1.85
N MET A 224 -16.37 2.22 -2.55
CA MET A 224 -16.53 3.67 -2.39
C MET A 224 -17.93 4.16 -2.80
N ALA A 225 -18.49 3.65 -3.88
CA ALA A 225 -19.80 4.03 -4.39
C ALA A 225 -20.94 3.65 -3.44
N ALA A 226 -20.87 2.44 -2.86
CA ALA A 226 -21.95 1.85 -2.11
C ALA A 226 -21.70 1.83 -0.59
N CYS A 227 -20.55 1.31 -0.14
CA CYS A 227 -20.37 0.89 1.25
C CYS A 227 -19.72 1.96 2.15
N TYR A 228 -18.77 2.75 1.64
CA TYR A 228 -18.03 3.70 2.48
C TYR A 228 -18.93 4.77 3.11
N GLY A 229 -19.98 5.18 2.38
CA GLY A 229 -20.99 6.10 2.90
C GLY A 229 -21.72 5.58 4.13
N ASP A 230 -22.16 4.33 4.09
CA ASP A 230 -22.83 3.68 5.20
C ASP A 230 -21.90 3.50 6.38
N PHE A 231 -20.63 3.17 6.11
CA PHE A 231 -19.60 3.06 7.14
C PHE A 231 -19.42 4.38 7.89
N GLN A 232 -19.26 5.49 7.15
CA GLN A 232 -19.15 6.82 7.75
C GLN A 232 -20.46 7.27 8.42
N GLY A 233 -21.60 6.92 7.85
CA GLY A 233 -22.90 7.23 8.46
C GLY A 233 -23.06 6.54 9.81
N ALA A 234 -22.64 5.29 9.92
CA ALA A 234 -22.68 4.57 11.20
C ALA A 234 -21.77 5.21 12.26
N SER A 235 -20.55 5.62 11.90
CA SER A 235 -19.62 6.26 12.84
C SER A 235 -19.98 7.72 13.20
N THR A 236 -20.69 8.44 12.33
CA THR A 236 -20.96 9.88 12.51
C THR A 236 -22.39 10.21 12.93
N MET A 237 -23.38 9.37 12.60
CA MET A 237 -24.81 9.69 12.77
C MET A 237 -25.47 8.99 13.98
N GLN A 238 -24.87 7.92 14.51
CA GLN A 238 -25.54 7.05 15.49
C GLN A 238 -25.33 7.51 16.93
N ASN A 239 -24.08 7.55 17.36
CA ASN A 239 -23.63 8.00 18.68
C ASN A 239 -22.15 8.32 18.55
N GLU A 240 -21.68 9.42 19.13
CA GLU A 240 -20.26 9.81 19.00
C GLU A 240 -19.28 8.83 19.64
N ASN A 241 -19.78 7.96 20.52
CA ASN A 241 -19.01 6.89 21.15
C ASN A 241 -19.10 5.57 20.37
N PHE A 242 -19.80 5.53 19.25
CA PHE A 242 -19.87 4.33 18.41
C PHE A 242 -18.80 4.35 17.34
N LEU A 243 -17.98 3.30 17.31
CA LEU A 243 -17.04 3.05 16.24
C LEU A 243 -17.45 1.79 15.49
N LEU A 244 -17.63 1.92 14.17
CA LEU A 244 -17.86 0.78 13.31
C LEU A 244 -16.51 0.20 12.86
N THR A 245 -16.36 -1.11 12.94
CA THR A 245 -15.27 -1.85 12.28
C THR A 245 -15.87 -2.78 11.25
N MET A 246 -15.24 -2.90 10.09
CA MET A 246 -15.66 -3.77 9.01
C MET A 246 -14.42 -4.38 8.36
N LYS A 247 -14.41 -5.70 8.18
CA LYS A 247 -13.25 -6.44 7.66
C LYS A 247 -13.56 -7.11 6.32
N ASN A 248 -14.72 -7.74 6.22
CA ASN A 248 -15.14 -8.42 5.00
C ASN A 248 -16.28 -7.65 4.35
N THR A 249 -16.28 -7.52 3.02
CA THR A 249 -17.42 -6.99 2.27
C THR A 249 -17.68 -7.76 0.97
N ILE A 250 -18.94 -8.11 0.73
CA ILE A 250 -19.35 -8.74 -0.54
C ILE A 250 -18.96 -7.85 -1.73
N MET A 251 -19.02 -6.53 -1.55
CA MET A 251 -18.64 -5.55 -2.57
C MET A 251 -17.18 -5.67 -3.00
N GLN A 252 -16.29 -6.04 -2.08
CA GLN A 252 -14.86 -6.31 -2.32
C GLN A 252 -14.57 -7.78 -2.65
N GLY A 253 -15.63 -8.58 -2.85
CA GLY A 253 -15.55 -9.98 -3.27
C GLY A 253 -15.61 -11.00 -2.14
N ASP A 254 -15.95 -10.61 -0.90
CA ASP A 254 -16.12 -11.55 0.20
C ASP A 254 -17.42 -12.35 0.15
N THR A 255 -17.44 -13.47 0.88
CA THR A 255 -18.63 -14.34 0.99
C THR A 255 -19.76 -13.71 1.80
N TYR A 256 -19.43 -12.74 2.65
CA TYR A 256 -20.35 -11.97 3.47
C TYR A 256 -19.74 -10.61 3.82
N CYS A 257 -20.57 -9.64 4.17
CA CYS A 257 -20.12 -8.44 4.87
C CYS A 257 -20.09 -8.73 6.38
N SER A 258 -19.03 -8.32 7.08
CA SER A 258 -18.95 -8.38 8.54
C SER A 258 -18.72 -7.01 9.13
N SER A 259 -19.58 -6.59 10.05
CA SER A 259 -19.42 -5.32 10.75
C SER A 259 -19.68 -5.46 12.25
N ILE A 260 -18.97 -4.65 13.04
CA ILE A 260 -19.19 -4.52 14.47
C ILE A 260 -19.25 -3.06 14.83
N THR A 261 -20.36 -2.67 15.44
CA THR A 261 -20.47 -1.38 16.14
C THR A 261 -19.98 -1.58 17.57
N HIS A 262 -18.94 -0.84 17.94
CA HIS A 262 -18.34 -0.82 19.27
C HIS A 262 -18.77 0.44 20.01
N ASP A 263 -19.33 0.28 21.20
CA ASP A 263 -19.55 1.36 22.16
C ASP A 263 -18.26 1.56 22.97
N THR A 264 -17.53 2.62 22.64
CA THR A 264 -16.23 2.92 23.27
C THR A 264 -16.39 3.37 24.72
N GLN A 265 -17.60 3.68 25.20
CA GLN A 265 -17.81 3.91 26.63
C GLN A 265 -17.71 2.60 27.44
N VAL A 266 -17.94 1.46 26.79
CA VAL A 266 -17.95 0.13 27.42
C VAL A 266 -16.65 -0.63 27.15
N ASP A 267 -16.20 -0.67 25.90
CA ASP A 267 -14.99 -1.38 25.49
C ASP A 267 -14.24 -0.64 24.38
N TRP A 268 -13.02 -0.17 24.69
CA TRP A 268 -12.12 0.47 23.72
C TRP A 268 -11.40 -0.52 22.81
N ASN A 269 -11.53 -1.83 23.06
CA ASN A 269 -10.90 -2.85 22.23
C ASN A 269 -11.69 -3.08 20.93
N LEU A 270 -11.25 -2.43 19.85
CA LEU A 270 -11.85 -2.46 18.52
C LEU A 270 -11.53 -3.73 17.70
N ASN A 271 -11.14 -4.83 18.35
CA ASN A 271 -10.83 -6.08 17.65
C ASN A 271 -12.02 -6.60 16.85
N HIS A 272 -11.84 -6.72 15.52
CA HIS A 272 -12.78 -7.38 14.63
C HIS A 272 -12.48 -8.89 14.57
N PRO A 273 -13.44 -9.78 14.86
CA PRO A 273 -13.27 -11.22 14.78
C PRO A 273 -12.85 -11.68 13.40
N ASP A 274 -12.18 -12.83 13.37
CA ASP A 274 -11.75 -13.49 12.15
C ASP A 274 -12.89 -14.30 11.50
N GLU A 275 -12.57 -14.90 10.36
CA GLU A 275 -13.52 -15.71 9.60
C GLU A 275 -14.01 -16.94 10.39
N ASP A 276 -13.14 -17.55 11.19
CA ASP A 276 -13.46 -18.74 12.00
C ASP A 276 -14.52 -18.41 13.06
N PHE A 277 -14.44 -17.24 13.70
CA PHE A 277 -15.50 -16.77 14.59
C PHE A 277 -16.85 -16.69 13.85
N TRP A 278 -16.90 -16.01 12.72
CA TRP A 278 -18.15 -15.82 11.97
C TRP A 278 -18.72 -17.12 11.42
N ASP A 279 -17.87 -18.01 10.92
CA ASP A 279 -18.25 -19.32 10.39
C ASP A 279 -18.72 -20.26 11.51
N SER A 280 -18.12 -20.17 12.72
CA SER A 280 -18.53 -20.99 13.86
C SER A 280 -19.92 -20.64 14.40
N ILE A 281 -20.33 -19.38 14.23
CA ILE A 281 -21.60 -18.90 14.78
C ILE A 281 -22.73 -18.95 13.75
N TYR A 282 -22.40 -18.79 12.47
CA TYR A 282 -23.35 -18.91 11.39
C TYR A 282 -22.70 -19.66 10.22
N PRO A 283 -22.82 -21.01 10.18
CA PRO A 283 -22.20 -21.84 9.15
C PRO A 283 -22.62 -21.40 7.75
N LEU A 284 -21.67 -21.41 6.82
CA LEU A 284 -21.91 -21.04 5.42
C LEU A 284 -22.95 -21.96 4.78
N LYS A 285 -23.88 -21.38 4.03
CA LYS A 285 -24.82 -22.13 3.17
C LYS A 285 -24.06 -22.76 1.98
N GLU A 286 -24.60 -23.80 1.35
CA GLU A 286 -23.91 -24.56 0.29
C GLU A 286 -23.36 -23.69 -0.85
N TRP A 287 -24.15 -22.72 -1.33
CA TRP A 287 -23.72 -21.81 -2.39
C TRP A 287 -22.56 -20.89 -1.95
N GLN A 288 -22.51 -20.51 -0.66
CA GLN A 288 -21.40 -19.73 -0.10
C GLN A 288 -20.14 -20.58 0.06
N ILE A 289 -20.30 -21.86 0.39
CA ILE A 289 -19.21 -22.84 0.38
C ILE A 289 -18.63 -22.95 -1.03
N GLU A 290 -19.47 -22.96 -2.07
CA GLU A 290 -19.01 -23.00 -3.45
C GLU A 290 -18.26 -21.73 -3.86
N ILE A 291 -18.75 -20.54 -3.51
CA ILE A 291 -18.01 -19.27 -3.70
C ILE A 291 -16.67 -19.31 -2.96
N LYS A 292 -16.65 -19.76 -1.70
CA LYS A 292 -15.42 -19.92 -0.90
C LYS A 292 -14.44 -20.89 -1.56
N LYS A 293 -14.93 -22.00 -2.11
CA LYS A 293 -14.13 -22.97 -2.89
C LYS A 293 -13.55 -22.32 -4.14
N GLN A 294 -14.35 -21.58 -4.91
CA GLN A 294 -13.88 -20.87 -6.11
C GLN A 294 -12.83 -19.81 -5.78
N ARG A 295 -13.00 -19.05 -4.68
CA ARG A 295 -11.97 -18.11 -4.20
C ARG A 295 -10.71 -18.81 -3.75
N LYS A 296 -10.81 -19.90 -2.98
CA LYS A 296 -9.65 -20.72 -2.61
C LYS A 296 -8.96 -21.29 -3.85
N LYS A 297 -9.71 -21.69 -4.88
CA LYS A 297 -9.18 -22.14 -6.17
C LYS A 297 -8.44 -21.01 -6.89
N ARG A 298 -9.06 -19.83 -7.06
CA ARG A 298 -8.42 -18.65 -7.66
C ARG A 298 -7.20 -18.19 -6.89
N LYS A 299 -7.26 -18.17 -5.55
CA LYS A 299 -6.11 -17.85 -4.70
C LYS A 299 -4.98 -18.86 -4.89
N ARG A 300 -5.30 -20.15 -5.00
CA ARG A 300 -4.31 -21.19 -5.32
C ARG A 300 -3.76 -21.06 -6.73
N GLU A 301 -4.58 -20.66 -7.71
CA GLU A 301 -4.14 -20.39 -9.09
C GLU A 301 -3.21 -19.18 -9.13
N PHE A 302 -3.61 -18.06 -8.53
CA PHE A 302 -2.76 -16.88 -8.34
C PHE A 302 -1.45 -17.24 -7.62
N GLN A 303 -1.51 -18.01 -6.53
CA GLN A 303 -0.31 -18.47 -5.82
C GLN A 303 0.57 -19.40 -6.65
N ARG A 304 0.04 -20.11 -7.66
CA ARG A 304 0.84 -20.93 -8.59
C ARG A 304 1.63 -20.08 -9.57
N GLU A 305 1.28 -18.80 -9.73
CA GLU A 305 2.07 -17.84 -10.51
C GLU A 305 3.30 -17.35 -9.73
N PHE A 306 3.39 -17.70 -8.44
CA PHE A 306 4.50 -17.34 -7.57
C PHE A 306 5.29 -18.56 -7.12
N GLU A 307 6.60 -18.40 -7.09
CA GLU A 307 7.56 -19.42 -6.68
C GLU A 307 8.36 -18.91 -5.48
N GLN A 308 8.47 -19.76 -4.45
CA GLN A 308 9.38 -19.50 -3.33
C GLN A 308 10.79 -19.99 -3.68
N LEU A 309 11.76 -19.11 -3.50
CA LEU A 309 13.18 -19.38 -3.58
C LEU A 309 13.86 -19.12 -2.23
N GLY A 310 14.90 -19.92 -1.94
CA GLY A 310 15.56 -19.91 -0.64
C GLY A 310 14.67 -20.40 0.52
N TYR A 311 15.20 -20.30 1.73
CA TYR A 311 14.51 -20.70 2.95
C TYR A 311 14.96 -19.88 4.15
N TYR A 312 14.06 -19.77 5.13
CA TYR A 312 14.36 -19.09 6.39
C TYR A 312 15.25 -20.00 7.25
N ALA A 313 16.44 -19.52 7.58
CA ALA A 313 17.38 -20.16 8.50
C ALA A 313 17.72 -19.16 9.62
N PRO A 314 17.17 -19.32 10.84
CA PRO A 314 17.39 -18.37 11.93
C PRO A 314 18.87 -18.24 12.35
N GLU A 315 19.65 -19.29 12.12
CA GLU A 315 21.09 -19.36 12.36
C GLU A 315 21.95 -18.78 11.23
N ALA A 316 21.35 -18.31 10.12
CA ALA A 316 22.12 -17.86 8.95
C ALA A 316 23.17 -16.78 9.28
N LEU A 317 22.86 -15.86 10.19
CA LEU A 317 23.82 -14.83 10.62
C LEU A 317 25.02 -15.39 11.41
N GLU A 318 24.90 -16.59 11.97
CA GLU A 318 25.96 -17.26 12.73
C GLU A 318 26.88 -18.09 11.82
N ASN A 319 26.50 -18.31 10.55
CA ASN A 319 27.34 -19.02 9.60
C ASN A 319 28.68 -18.32 9.46
N LEU A 320 29.76 -19.09 9.51
CA LEU A 320 31.12 -18.56 9.37
C LEU A 320 31.48 -18.44 7.89
N MET A 321 32.19 -17.36 7.57
CA MET A 321 32.79 -17.13 6.26
C MET A 321 34.25 -16.74 6.40
N ASP A 322 35.09 -17.30 5.53
CA ASP A 322 36.50 -16.94 5.42
C ASP A 322 36.63 -15.61 4.67
N ILE A 323 37.34 -14.65 5.28
CA ILE A 323 37.60 -13.33 4.69
C ILE A 323 39.05 -12.93 4.91
N GLN A 324 39.59 -12.11 4.01
CA GLN A 324 40.83 -11.36 4.22
C GLN A 324 40.46 -9.93 4.65
N PRO A 325 40.60 -9.54 5.95
CA PRO A 325 40.00 -8.32 6.48
C PRO A 325 40.45 -7.03 5.79
N LEU A 326 41.75 -6.89 5.52
CA LEU A 326 42.30 -5.68 4.90
C LEU A 326 41.75 -5.48 3.48
N SER A 327 41.73 -6.54 2.67
CA SER A 327 41.21 -6.56 1.30
C SER A 327 39.73 -6.19 1.28
N GLU A 328 38.92 -6.79 2.17
CA GLU A 328 37.50 -6.45 2.29
C GLU A 328 37.29 -4.99 2.74
N ALA A 329 38.10 -4.50 3.68
CA ALA A 329 38.04 -3.13 4.16
C ALA A 329 38.36 -2.12 3.03
N ILE A 330 39.42 -2.38 2.26
CA ILE A 330 39.81 -1.55 1.11
C ILE A 330 38.70 -1.56 0.06
N ARG A 331 38.22 -2.76 -0.31
CA ARG A 331 37.22 -2.96 -1.36
C ARG A 331 35.91 -2.23 -1.06
N SER A 332 35.48 -2.18 0.20
CA SER A 332 34.16 -1.66 0.55
C SER A 332 34.18 -0.42 1.45
N PRO A 333 34.34 -0.49 2.78
CA PRO A 333 34.15 0.68 3.64
C PRO A 333 35.12 1.82 3.35
N ILE A 334 36.40 1.51 3.07
CA ILE A 334 37.43 2.54 2.81
C ILE A 334 37.23 3.17 1.42
N SER A 335 36.99 2.38 0.38
CA SER A 335 36.67 2.92 -0.96
C SER A 335 35.39 3.76 -0.96
N ARG A 336 34.34 3.32 -0.24
CA ARG A 336 33.09 4.06 -0.07
C ARG A 336 33.30 5.41 0.61
N LEU A 337 34.13 5.43 1.65
CA LEU A 337 34.48 6.63 2.37
C LEU A 337 35.24 7.61 1.48
N ASN A 338 36.23 7.14 0.71
CA ASN A 338 36.92 7.96 -0.28
C ASN A 338 35.93 8.58 -1.30
N LEU A 339 35.00 7.78 -1.82
CA LEU A 339 34.00 8.26 -2.80
C LEU A 339 33.05 9.31 -2.21
N ILE A 340 32.52 9.09 -1.00
CA ILE A 340 31.57 10.06 -0.40
C ILE A 340 32.26 11.38 -0.04
N LEU A 341 33.53 11.35 0.41
CA LEU A 341 34.29 12.56 0.68
C LEU A 341 34.50 13.37 -0.61
N GLY A 342 34.90 12.72 -1.70
CA GLY A 342 35.01 13.37 -3.01
C GLY A 342 33.67 13.92 -3.52
N PHE A 343 32.58 13.16 -3.32
CA PHE A 343 31.24 13.57 -3.68
C PHE A 343 30.80 14.84 -2.93
N ILE A 344 31.00 14.89 -1.61
CA ILE A 344 30.68 16.06 -0.78
C ILE A 344 31.58 17.24 -1.17
N LYS A 345 32.88 17.02 -1.40
CA LYS A 345 33.83 18.06 -1.84
C LYS A 345 33.36 18.76 -3.12
N ARG A 346 32.82 18.00 -4.09
CA ARG A 346 32.26 18.55 -5.34
C ARG A 346 30.90 19.23 -5.17
N ASN A 347 29.97 18.58 -4.48
CA ASN A 347 28.56 19.02 -4.47
C ASN A 347 28.23 20.01 -3.34
N LYS A 348 28.91 19.91 -2.20
CA LYS A 348 28.70 20.73 -1.00
C LYS A 348 30.03 21.03 -0.28
N PRO A 349 31.01 21.70 -0.92
CA PRO A 349 32.34 21.91 -0.33
C PRO A 349 32.32 22.58 1.05
N LYS A 350 31.36 23.49 1.28
CA LYS A 350 31.24 24.26 2.53
C LYS A 350 31.01 23.38 3.77
N ILE A 351 30.45 22.18 3.62
CA ILE A 351 30.12 21.31 4.76
C ILE A 351 31.19 20.25 5.01
N LEU A 352 32.13 20.05 4.08
CA LEU A 352 33.09 18.95 4.11
C LEU A 352 33.89 18.92 5.41
N LYS A 353 34.42 20.06 5.83
CA LYS A 353 35.21 20.17 7.07
C LYS A 353 34.40 19.75 8.31
N SER A 354 33.16 20.24 8.42
CA SER A 354 32.27 19.89 9.53
C SER A 354 31.85 18.42 9.49
N TYR A 355 31.56 17.89 8.29
CA TYR A 355 31.22 16.48 8.08
C TYR A 355 32.37 15.56 8.54
N ILE A 356 33.60 15.84 8.10
CA ILE A 356 34.79 15.07 8.48
C ILE A 356 35.03 15.12 9.98
N LYS A 357 34.92 16.31 10.59
CA LYS A 357 35.04 16.47 12.05
C LYS A 357 34.02 15.61 12.78
N ASN A 358 32.74 15.71 12.42
CA ASN A 358 31.67 14.96 13.06
C ASN A 358 31.83 13.44 12.86
N LEU A 359 32.33 13.01 11.69
CA LEU A 359 32.58 11.60 11.40
C LEU A 359 33.75 11.05 12.22
N LEU A 360 34.80 11.85 12.38
CA LEU A 360 35.94 11.54 13.25
C LEU A 360 35.51 11.43 14.72
N ASP A 361 34.72 12.39 15.20
CA ASP A 361 34.17 12.40 16.56
C ASP A 361 33.29 11.16 16.81
N GLU A 362 32.53 10.71 15.81
CA GLU A 362 31.71 9.49 15.91
C GLU A 362 32.58 8.23 15.92
N TYR A 363 33.50 8.06 14.96
CA TYR A 363 34.34 6.86 14.93
C TYR A 363 35.26 6.75 16.14
N THR A 364 35.72 7.86 16.71
CA THR A 364 36.50 7.84 17.96
C THR A 364 35.71 7.21 19.11
N LYS A 365 34.37 7.34 19.13
CA LYS A 365 33.51 6.71 20.14
C LYS A 365 33.22 5.24 19.84
N LEU A 366 33.19 4.87 18.56
CA LEU A 366 32.88 3.51 18.12
C LEU A 366 34.10 2.58 18.18
N VAL A 367 35.30 3.13 17.95
CA VAL A 367 36.55 2.38 18.01
C VAL A 367 36.91 2.05 19.45
N LYS A 368 36.99 0.75 19.75
CA LYS A 368 37.39 0.22 21.06
C LYS A 368 38.84 -0.25 21.10
N ILE A 369 39.38 -0.67 19.96
CA ILE A 369 40.71 -1.26 19.81
C ILE A 369 41.42 -0.55 18.66
N ASP A 370 42.70 -0.19 18.88
CA ASP A 370 43.55 0.42 17.86
C ASP A 370 44.46 -0.63 17.20
N TYR A 371 43.87 -1.42 16.30
CA TYR A 371 44.55 -2.51 15.60
C TYR A 371 45.74 -2.03 14.77
N ILE A 372 45.61 -0.85 14.14
CA ILE A 372 46.66 -0.27 13.29
C ILE A 372 47.92 0.02 14.10
N SER A 373 47.77 0.70 15.25
CA SER A 373 48.91 1.00 16.12
C SER A 373 49.51 -0.27 16.73
N GLN A 374 48.68 -1.25 17.11
CA GLN A 374 49.14 -2.52 17.69
C GLN A 374 50.02 -3.33 16.73
N GLN A 375 49.63 -3.41 15.46
CA GLN A 375 50.39 -4.15 14.44
C GLN A 375 51.42 -3.29 13.71
N LYS A 376 51.54 -2.00 14.04
CA LYS A 376 52.42 -1.04 13.37
C LYS A 376 52.19 -1.05 11.84
N TYR A 377 50.93 -1.21 11.42
CA TYR A 377 50.58 -1.28 10.01
C TYR A 377 50.68 0.11 9.38
N ASP A 378 51.35 0.20 8.23
CA ASP A 378 51.47 1.44 7.47
C ASP A 378 50.20 1.70 6.64
N ILE A 379 49.36 2.62 7.13
CA ILE A 379 48.11 2.99 6.46
C ILE A 379 48.35 3.78 5.16
N ASP A 380 49.56 4.29 4.89
CA ASP A 380 49.80 5.11 3.71
C ASP A 380 49.72 4.30 2.41
N GLU A 381 50.18 3.04 2.43
CA GLU A 381 50.17 2.16 1.28
C GLU A 381 48.75 1.91 0.72
N PRO A 382 47.73 1.49 1.51
CA PRO A 382 46.38 1.30 1.00
C PRO A 382 45.66 2.63 0.66
N LEU A 383 46.16 3.77 1.13
CA LEU A 383 45.58 5.08 0.86
C LEU A 383 46.17 5.77 -0.39
N LYS A 384 47.27 5.26 -0.96
CA LYS A 384 48.02 5.93 -2.04
C LYS A 384 47.13 6.33 -3.23
N ASP A 385 46.18 5.46 -3.59
CA ASP A 385 45.26 5.63 -4.73
C ASP A 385 43.90 6.24 -4.33
N LEU A 386 43.71 6.58 -3.05
CA LEU A 386 42.46 7.11 -2.50
C LEU A 386 42.55 8.63 -2.32
N GLU A 387 42.49 9.35 -3.43
CA GLU A 387 42.77 10.80 -3.51
C GLU A 387 42.03 11.67 -2.49
N ASN A 388 40.78 11.36 -2.17
CA ASN A 388 39.98 12.16 -1.25
C ASN A 388 40.16 11.74 0.21
N LEU A 389 40.66 10.53 0.47
CA LEU A 389 40.83 10.00 1.82
C LEU A 389 42.28 10.12 2.33
N LYS A 390 43.28 10.11 1.45
CA LYS A 390 44.71 10.25 1.82
C LYS A 390 45.03 11.55 2.58
N GLU A 391 44.25 12.60 2.36
CA GLU A 391 44.33 13.88 3.10
C GLU A 391 43.82 13.78 4.55
N TYR A 392 43.09 12.71 4.88
CA TYR A 392 42.42 12.50 6.18
C TYR A 392 42.82 11.16 6.81
N LYS A 393 44.13 10.91 6.92
CA LYS A 393 44.71 9.64 7.43
C LYS A 393 44.08 9.16 8.75
N GLN A 394 43.89 10.06 9.71
CA GLN A 394 43.28 9.71 11.00
C GLN A 394 41.86 9.15 10.84
N LEU A 395 41.07 9.71 9.93
CA LEU A 395 39.73 9.22 9.64
C LEU A 395 39.77 7.82 9.02
N ALA A 396 40.73 7.56 8.12
CA ALA A 396 40.93 6.22 7.56
C ALA A 396 41.31 5.19 8.62
N ILE A 397 42.24 5.54 9.53
CA ILE A 397 42.64 4.69 10.66
C ILE A 397 41.43 4.32 11.51
N TYR A 398 40.65 5.32 11.95
CA TYR A 398 39.47 5.05 12.78
C TYR A 398 38.39 4.27 12.02
N SER A 399 38.18 4.54 10.73
CA SER A 399 37.24 3.77 9.92
C SER A 399 37.67 2.30 9.79
N LEU A 400 38.97 2.02 9.63
CA LEU A 400 39.52 0.67 9.53
C LEU A 400 39.46 -0.06 10.88
N ASN A 401 39.85 0.60 11.97
CA ASN A 401 39.73 0.05 13.32
C ASN A 401 38.27 -0.28 13.67
N ASN A 402 37.32 0.59 13.28
CA ASN A 402 35.89 0.32 13.49
C ASN A 402 35.41 -0.89 12.68
N PHE A 403 35.85 -1.02 11.43
CA PHE A 403 35.55 -2.18 10.59
C PHE A 403 36.07 -3.49 11.22
N LEU A 404 37.33 -3.52 11.65
CA LEU A 404 37.94 -4.67 12.32
C LEU A 404 37.23 -5.01 13.64
N GLY A 405 36.87 -3.99 14.43
CA GLY A 405 36.09 -4.18 15.66
C GLY A 405 34.69 -4.74 15.41
N LEU A 406 34.03 -4.36 14.30
CA LEU A 406 32.72 -4.92 13.92
C LEU A 406 32.80 -6.36 13.39
N LEU A 407 33.94 -6.73 12.82
CA LEU A 407 34.25 -8.12 12.44
C LEU A 407 34.57 -9.00 13.66
N ASP A 408 34.82 -8.41 14.83
CA ASP A 408 35.27 -9.08 16.05
C ASP A 408 36.64 -9.77 15.88
N VAL A 409 37.56 -9.08 15.21
CA VAL A 409 38.93 -9.58 14.99
C VAL A 409 39.70 -9.60 16.32
N SER A 410 40.36 -10.72 16.62
CA SER A 410 41.25 -10.83 17.78
C SER A 410 42.48 -9.94 17.62
N THR A 411 42.99 -9.38 18.72
CA THR A 411 44.21 -8.56 18.72
C THR A 411 45.47 -9.34 18.34
N ASP A 412 45.44 -10.67 18.50
CA ASP A 412 46.57 -11.55 18.22
C ASP A 412 46.61 -12.04 16.76
N THR A 413 45.57 -11.74 15.97
CA THR A 413 45.43 -12.21 14.58
C THR A 413 46.12 -11.26 13.61
N ASP A 414 46.98 -11.77 12.71
CA ASP A 414 47.58 -10.99 11.63
C ASP A 414 46.54 -10.72 10.52
N TRP A 415 45.59 -9.83 10.80
CA TRP A 415 44.50 -9.45 9.90
C TRP A 415 44.97 -8.80 8.59
N VAL A 416 46.25 -8.45 8.48
CA VAL A 416 46.87 -7.93 7.27
C VAL A 416 47.11 -9.05 6.26
N ASN A 417 47.61 -10.20 6.71
CA ASN A 417 48.04 -11.29 5.82
C ASN A 417 47.19 -12.57 5.93
N GLU A 418 46.45 -12.75 7.03
CA GLU A 418 45.68 -13.96 7.29
C GLU A 418 44.24 -13.84 6.78
N GLU A 419 43.70 -14.97 6.35
CA GLU A 419 42.26 -15.17 6.24
C GLU A 419 41.71 -15.58 7.60
N ILE A 420 40.56 -15.02 7.96
CA ILE A 420 39.91 -15.26 9.24
C ILE A 420 38.47 -15.71 9.02
N LYS A 421 37.95 -16.47 9.98
CA LYS A 421 36.54 -16.84 10.02
C LYS A 421 35.75 -15.81 10.82
N VAL A 422 34.78 -15.18 10.18
CA VAL A 422 33.84 -14.26 10.83
C VAL A 422 32.41 -14.75 10.64
N SER A 423 31.53 -14.46 11.60
CA SER A 423 30.11 -14.71 11.38
C SER A 423 29.56 -13.82 10.28
N GLN A 424 28.62 -14.34 9.50
CA GLN A 424 27.96 -13.60 8.43
C GLN A 424 27.31 -12.32 8.96
N GLY A 425 26.76 -12.35 10.17
CA GLY A 425 26.21 -11.17 10.84
C GLY A 425 27.25 -10.09 11.10
N ASN A 426 28.43 -10.45 11.60
CA ASN A 426 29.53 -9.49 11.80
C ASN A 426 30.03 -8.93 10.47
N TYR A 427 30.20 -9.78 9.46
CA TYR A 427 30.59 -9.35 8.11
C TYR A 427 29.60 -8.33 7.53
N LEU A 428 28.31 -8.67 7.52
CA LEU A 428 27.26 -7.79 6.99
C LEU A 428 27.17 -6.48 7.79
N ARG A 429 27.30 -6.53 9.12
CA ARG A 429 27.30 -5.33 9.95
C ARG A 429 28.52 -4.45 9.67
N ALA A 430 29.71 -5.02 9.57
CA ALA A 430 30.94 -4.30 9.24
C ALA A 430 30.85 -3.62 7.85
N PHE A 431 30.10 -4.23 6.92
CA PHE A 431 29.86 -3.68 5.58
C PHE A 431 28.79 -2.57 5.54
N LEU A 432 27.70 -2.71 6.31
CA LEU A 432 26.52 -1.84 6.26
C LEU A 432 26.60 -0.66 7.25
N ALA A 433 27.18 -0.86 8.44
CA ALA A 433 27.25 0.17 9.48
C ALA A 433 27.96 1.46 9.01
N PRO A 434 29.08 1.41 8.26
CA PRO A 434 29.71 2.63 7.77
C PRO A 434 28.79 3.49 6.89
N ALA A 435 27.95 2.84 6.06
CA ALA A 435 26.97 3.57 5.24
C ALA A 435 25.89 4.24 6.09
N TYR A 436 25.42 3.56 7.14
CA TYR A 436 24.48 4.12 8.12
C TYR A 436 25.09 5.34 8.84
N HIS A 437 26.33 5.22 9.33
CA HIS A 437 27.00 6.34 10.01
C HIS A 437 27.24 7.51 9.07
N ASN A 438 27.61 7.25 7.81
CA ASN A 438 27.80 8.31 6.82
C ASN A 438 26.53 9.17 6.64
N VAL A 439 25.36 8.56 6.42
CA VAL A 439 24.11 9.32 6.26
C VAL A 439 23.67 10.00 7.57
N ARG A 440 23.84 9.33 8.71
CA ARG A 440 23.51 9.91 10.02
C ARG A 440 24.37 11.14 10.31
N ILE A 441 25.68 11.06 10.13
CA ILE A 441 26.59 12.19 10.36
C ILE A 441 26.34 13.32 9.35
N LEU A 442 25.96 12.99 8.12
CA LEU A 442 25.54 14.01 7.17
C LEU A 442 24.30 14.76 7.69
N SER A 443 23.30 14.06 8.24
CA SER A 443 22.11 14.66 8.85
C SER A 443 22.36 15.42 10.16
N MET A 444 23.52 15.20 10.80
CA MET A 444 23.99 16.01 11.93
C MET A 444 24.77 17.25 11.47
N THR A 445 25.22 17.27 10.22
CA THR A 445 26.05 18.33 9.65
C THR A 445 25.20 19.35 8.88
N ILE A 446 24.11 18.89 8.26
CA ILE A 446 23.14 19.69 7.51
C ILE A 446 21.72 19.23 7.83
N ASP A 447 20.71 19.95 7.32
CA ASP A 447 19.31 19.53 7.40
C ASP A 447 19.11 18.07 6.97
N ARG A 448 18.24 17.35 7.68
CA ARG A 448 18.01 15.91 7.49
C ARG A 448 17.54 15.57 6.09
N GLU A 449 16.58 16.31 5.54
CA GLU A 449 16.04 16.04 4.20
C GLU A 449 17.09 16.33 3.13
N GLU A 450 17.87 17.40 3.31
CA GLU A 450 18.99 17.70 2.43
C GLU A 450 20.10 16.64 2.51
N ALA A 451 20.40 16.11 3.71
CA ALA A 451 21.35 15.01 3.90
C ALA A 451 20.88 13.74 3.20
N ILE A 452 19.60 13.37 3.37
CA ILE A 452 18.98 12.24 2.69
C ILE A 452 19.10 12.40 1.17
N ARG A 453 18.72 13.57 0.65
CA ARG A 453 18.78 13.86 -0.78
C ARG A 453 20.20 13.76 -1.32
N LEU A 454 21.16 14.35 -0.63
CA LEU A 454 22.58 14.32 -1.00
C LEU A 454 23.15 12.89 -0.94
N PHE A 455 22.78 12.10 0.07
CA PHE A 455 23.22 10.71 0.22
C PHE A 455 22.62 9.80 -0.87
N LYS A 456 21.36 10.00 -1.24
CA LYS A 456 20.74 9.30 -2.38
C LYS A 456 21.49 9.59 -3.69
N MET A 457 21.85 10.85 -3.95
CA MET A 457 22.65 11.23 -5.11
C MET A 457 24.05 10.57 -5.08
N TYR A 458 24.69 10.52 -3.91
CA TYR A 458 25.95 9.79 -3.72
C TYR A 458 25.81 8.31 -4.08
N ILE A 459 24.76 7.63 -3.62
CA ILE A 459 24.55 6.21 -3.93
C ILE A 459 24.41 6.00 -5.45
N THR A 460 23.66 6.87 -6.14
CA THR A 460 23.54 6.83 -7.61
C THR A 460 24.90 7.01 -8.29
N GLU A 461 25.71 7.99 -7.87
CA GLU A 461 27.04 8.21 -8.43
C GLU A 461 27.97 7.03 -8.16
N ARG A 462 27.96 6.50 -6.93
CA ARG A 462 28.72 5.31 -6.56
C ARG A 462 28.37 4.14 -7.44
N ALA A 463 27.09 3.84 -7.63
CA ALA A 463 26.65 2.73 -8.48
C ALA A 463 27.19 2.87 -9.91
N LYS A 464 27.24 4.10 -10.47
CA LYS A 464 27.86 4.34 -11.79
C LYS A 464 29.37 4.11 -11.76
N THR A 465 30.07 4.60 -10.74
CA THR A 465 31.53 4.49 -10.66
C THR A 465 32.02 3.06 -10.45
N VAL A 466 31.33 2.28 -9.60
CA VAL A 466 31.79 0.93 -9.21
C VAL A 466 31.30 -0.17 -10.14
N THR A 467 30.34 0.11 -11.03
CA THR A 467 29.88 -0.84 -12.04
C THR A 467 30.65 -0.60 -13.36
N PRO A 468 31.56 -1.52 -13.74
CA PRO A 468 32.27 -1.47 -15.01
C PRO A 468 31.30 -1.39 -16.20
N GLU A 469 31.69 -0.71 -17.28
CA GLU A 469 30.80 -0.47 -18.44
C GLU A 469 30.34 -1.77 -19.11
N ASP A 470 31.21 -2.78 -19.18
CA ASP A 470 30.92 -4.13 -19.69
C ASP A 470 29.96 -4.94 -18.79
N ARG A 471 29.74 -4.48 -17.55
CA ARG A 471 28.81 -5.10 -16.59
C ARG A 471 27.54 -4.27 -16.37
N ARG A 472 27.34 -3.19 -17.12
CA ARG A 472 26.10 -2.42 -17.15
C ARG A 472 25.15 -3.06 -18.14
N TYR A 473 23.86 -2.99 -17.82
CA TYR A 473 22.78 -3.45 -18.69
C TYR A 473 22.89 -4.95 -19.04
N ARG A 474 23.08 -5.77 -18.01
CA ARG A 474 23.28 -7.22 -18.14
C ARG A 474 22.11 -7.97 -18.78
N TYR A 475 20.89 -7.44 -18.66
CA TYR A 475 19.68 -8.14 -19.08
C TYR A 475 18.96 -7.36 -20.18
N ASP A 476 18.64 -8.07 -21.26
CA ASP A 476 17.88 -7.51 -22.38
C ASP A 476 16.36 -7.51 -22.09
N SER A 477 15.88 -8.50 -21.32
CA SER A 477 14.49 -8.65 -20.89
C SER A 477 14.34 -8.93 -19.38
N LEU A 478 13.13 -8.69 -18.85
CA LEU A 478 12.83 -9.00 -17.45
C LEU A 478 12.76 -10.51 -17.22
N GLU A 479 12.46 -11.29 -18.26
CA GLU A 479 12.49 -12.74 -18.26
C GLU A 479 13.91 -13.26 -18.07
N ASP A 480 14.91 -12.66 -18.72
CA ASP A 480 16.33 -13.01 -18.52
C ASP A 480 16.74 -12.70 -17.08
N LEU A 481 16.36 -11.52 -16.56
CA LEU A 481 16.58 -11.15 -15.17
C LEU A 481 15.93 -12.18 -14.21
N ARG A 482 14.66 -12.54 -14.43
CA ARG A 482 13.95 -13.51 -13.59
C ARG A 482 14.63 -14.88 -13.64
N GLN A 483 15.10 -15.32 -14.80
CA GLN A 483 15.70 -16.64 -14.97
C GLN A 483 17.07 -16.74 -14.27
N GLU A 484 17.93 -15.72 -14.43
CA GLU A 484 19.20 -15.68 -13.71
C GLU A 484 18.98 -15.57 -12.19
N ASP A 485 18.07 -14.70 -11.75
CA ASP A 485 17.64 -14.62 -10.35
C ASP A 485 17.09 -15.97 -9.84
N PHE A 486 16.38 -16.72 -10.67
CA PHE A 486 15.88 -18.03 -10.30
C PHE A 486 17.02 -19.01 -10.09
N GLU A 487 17.98 -19.07 -11.01
CA GLU A 487 19.14 -19.96 -10.94
C GLU A 487 20.02 -19.67 -9.71
N ASP A 488 20.25 -18.40 -9.38
CA ASP A 488 21.04 -17.98 -8.22
C ASP A 488 20.44 -18.40 -6.86
N PHE A 489 19.12 -18.56 -6.79
CA PHE A 489 18.41 -18.91 -5.55
C PHE A 489 17.81 -20.32 -5.57
N LYS A 490 17.89 -21.03 -6.70
CA LYS A 490 17.48 -22.43 -6.80
C LYS A 490 18.35 -23.30 -5.88
N ASP A 491 17.80 -24.42 -5.43
CA ASP A 491 18.51 -25.43 -4.63
C ASP A 491 18.97 -25.01 -3.22
N GLY A 492 18.43 -23.91 -2.67
CA GLY A 492 18.66 -23.55 -1.28
C GLY A 492 20.07 -23.00 -0.99
N ALA A 493 20.77 -22.51 -2.01
CA ALA A 493 22.12 -21.98 -1.90
C ALA A 493 22.25 -20.75 -0.96
N ASN A 494 21.14 -20.10 -0.60
CA ASN A 494 21.12 -18.87 0.18
C ASN A 494 20.33 -19.04 1.51
N PRO A 495 20.92 -19.64 2.56
CA PRO A 495 20.28 -19.73 3.86
C PRO A 495 19.97 -18.33 4.41
N GLY A 496 18.75 -18.14 4.93
CA GLY A 496 18.33 -16.89 5.55
C GLY A 496 17.77 -15.83 4.59
N TRP A 497 17.70 -16.16 3.29
CA TRP A 497 16.95 -15.38 2.30
C TRP A 497 15.70 -16.15 1.90
N VAL A 498 14.54 -15.50 1.98
CA VAL A 498 13.27 -16.04 1.47
C VAL A 498 12.76 -15.05 0.45
N ARG A 499 12.67 -15.47 -0.81
CA ARG A 499 12.15 -14.66 -1.92
C ARG A 499 10.94 -15.36 -2.52
N ILE A 500 9.85 -14.63 -2.73
CA ILE A 500 8.67 -15.08 -3.45
C ILE A 500 8.60 -14.27 -4.74
N GLN A 501 8.70 -14.91 -5.90
CA GLN A 501 8.72 -14.18 -7.17
C GLN A 501 7.59 -14.62 -8.09
N GLY A 502 6.98 -13.66 -8.79
CA GLY A 502 5.91 -13.86 -9.75
C GLY A 502 6.42 -14.00 -11.18
N ILE A 503 5.51 -14.30 -12.11
CA ILE A 503 5.79 -14.21 -13.56
C ILE A 503 6.03 -12.77 -13.99
N VAL A 504 6.77 -12.61 -15.08
CA VAL A 504 6.86 -11.33 -15.78
C VAL A 504 5.58 -11.15 -16.56
N GLU A 505 4.89 -10.03 -16.34
CA GLU A 505 3.65 -9.72 -17.04
C GLU A 505 3.57 -8.22 -17.31
N ASN A 506 3.19 -7.83 -18.54
CA ASN A 506 3.00 -6.44 -18.94
C ASN A 506 4.19 -5.52 -18.59
N GLY A 507 5.42 -6.02 -18.78
CA GLY A 507 6.64 -5.25 -18.47
C GLY A 507 6.92 -5.10 -16.98
N LYS A 508 6.30 -5.92 -16.12
CA LYS A 508 6.50 -5.88 -14.66
C LYS A 508 6.99 -7.23 -14.15
N PHE A 509 8.07 -7.21 -13.37
CA PHE A 509 8.56 -8.36 -12.61
C PHE A 509 8.38 -8.10 -11.11
N VAL A 510 7.50 -8.88 -10.50
CA VAL A 510 7.11 -8.75 -9.10
C VAL A 510 7.84 -9.77 -8.24
N TYR A 511 8.48 -9.33 -7.17
CA TYR A 511 8.98 -10.23 -6.14
C TYR A 511 8.90 -9.62 -4.75
N ARG A 512 8.83 -10.49 -3.74
CA ARG A 512 8.74 -10.16 -2.32
C ARG A 512 9.89 -10.85 -1.59
N ARG A 513 10.52 -10.16 -0.63
CA ARG A 513 11.54 -10.77 0.25
C ARG A 513 11.02 -10.83 1.67
N ASP A 514 10.77 -12.04 2.16
CA ASP A 514 10.22 -12.26 3.50
C ASP A 514 11.31 -12.27 4.58
N ALA A 515 12.53 -12.68 4.21
CA ALA A 515 13.70 -12.63 5.07
C ALA A 515 14.85 -11.90 4.37
N CYS A 516 15.49 -10.98 5.10
CA CYS A 516 16.59 -10.16 4.61
C CYS A 516 17.69 -10.06 5.67
N LEU A 517 18.83 -10.72 5.42
CA LEU A 517 19.96 -10.73 6.35
C LEU A 517 20.55 -9.33 6.59
N TYR A 518 20.45 -8.43 5.61
CA TYR A 518 20.92 -7.04 5.76
C TYR A 518 20.10 -6.29 6.80
N ALA A 519 18.77 -6.45 6.78
CA ALA A 519 17.89 -5.81 7.75
C ALA A 519 18.12 -6.36 9.16
N GLU A 520 18.28 -7.69 9.29
CA GLU A 520 18.54 -8.33 10.58
C GLU A 520 19.90 -7.97 11.17
N ALA A 521 20.97 -7.89 10.35
CA ALA A 521 22.30 -7.46 10.80
C ALA A 521 22.31 -6.00 11.30
N MET A 522 21.37 -5.19 10.83
CA MET A 522 21.22 -3.77 11.16
C MET A 522 20.08 -3.48 12.14
N LYS A 523 19.42 -4.49 12.72
CA LYS A 523 18.22 -4.31 13.55
C LYS A 523 18.40 -3.41 14.77
N ASP A 524 19.62 -3.35 15.32
CA ASP A 524 19.94 -2.58 16.52
C ASP A 524 20.22 -1.10 16.24
N TYR A 525 20.21 -0.69 14.96
CA TYR A 525 20.37 0.71 14.57
C TYR A 525 19.01 1.43 14.62
N PRO A 526 18.91 2.60 15.28
CA PRO A 526 17.63 3.19 15.67
C PRO A 526 16.86 3.88 14.54
N ASP A 527 17.55 4.43 13.54
CA ASP A 527 16.91 5.18 12.45
C ASP A 527 16.58 4.25 11.28
N ASP A 528 15.30 3.89 11.17
CA ASP A 528 14.76 2.93 10.21
C ASP A 528 14.97 3.36 8.75
N TYR A 529 14.86 4.66 8.47
CA TYR A 529 15.07 5.21 7.14
C TYR A 529 16.56 5.24 6.77
N PHE A 530 17.45 5.54 7.71
CA PHE A 530 18.90 5.42 7.45
C PHE A 530 19.34 3.97 7.28
N ARG A 531 18.73 3.01 8.00
CA ARG A 531 18.93 1.58 7.70
C ARG A 531 18.48 1.24 6.28
N PHE A 532 17.31 1.72 5.86
CA PHE A 532 16.84 1.53 4.49
C PHE A 532 17.82 2.09 3.44
N LEU A 533 18.37 3.28 3.67
CA LEU A 533 19.38 3.87 2.77
C LEU A 533 20.68 3.05 2.73
N ALA A 534 21.12 2.51 3.87
CA ALA A 534 22.31 1.67 3.97
C ALA A 534 22.12 0.29 3.34
N CYS A 535 20.95 -0.34 3.54
CA CYS A 535 20.69 -1.72 3.14
C CYS A 535 20.11 -1.84 1.72
N CYS A 536 19.19 -0.96 1.32
CA CYS A 536 18.27 -1.22 0.21
C CYS A 536 18.42 -0.22 -0.96
N TYR A 537 18.81 1.03 -0.68
CA TYR A 537 18.79 2.07 -1.72
C TYR A 537 19.88 1.87 -2.80
N TYR A 538 20.96 1.17 -2.48
CA TYR A 538 21.94 0.77 -3.50
C TYR A 538 21.33 -0.20 -4.51
N ASP A 539 20.55 -1.20 -4.08
CA ASP A 539 19.86 -2.13 -4.99
C ASP A 539 18.88 -1.37 -5.91
N TYR A 540 18.14 -0.41 -5.35
CA TYR A 540 17.23 0.46 -6.11
C TYR A 540 17.93 1.16 -7.28
N GLN A 541 19.09 1.76 -7.03
CA GLN A 541 19.88 2.42 -8.08
C GLN A 541 20.62 1.40 -8.96
N GLY A 542 21.01 0.28 -8.37
CA GLY A 542 21.67 -0.85 -9.01
C GLY A 542 20.83 -1.45 -10.12
N THR A 543 19.51 -1.60 -9.94
CA THR A 543 18.59 -2.07 -10.99
C THR A 543 18.76 -1.29 -12.29
N ARG A 544 18.74 0.05 -12.22
CA ARG A 544 18.86 0.88 -13.43
C ARG A 544 20.26 0.87 -14.05
N ILE A 545 21.30 0.72 -13.23
CA ILE A 545 22.70 0.88 -13.69
C ILE A 545 23.31 -0.47 -14.10
N GLN A 546 23.03 -1.52 -13.35
CA GLN A 546 23.60 -2.86 -13.53
C GLN A 546 22.72 -3.73 -14.42
N TRP A 547 21.38 -3.67 -14.28
CA TRP A 547 20.49 -4.61 -14.94
C TRP A 547 20.04 -4.12 -16.31
N ASN A 548 19.42 -2.93 -16.37
CA ASN A 548 19.04 -2.26 -17.63
C ASN A 548 18.73 -0.78 -17.36
N LYS A 549 19.14 0.15 -18.24
CA LYS A 549 18.89 1.61 -18.08
C LYS A 549 17.41 1.97 -18.05
N ASP A 550 16.58 1.12 -18.65
CA ASP A 550 15.15 1.30 -18.79
C ASP A 550 14.37 0.57 -17.67
N TYR A 551 15.08 -0.10 -16.74
CA TYR A 551 14.46 -0.71 -15.57
C TYR A 551 14.38 0.25 -14.39
N VAL A 552 13.21 0.27 -13.77
CA VAL A 552 12.95 1.02 -12.53
C VAL A 552 12.46 0.05 -11.47
N LEU A 553 13.19 -0.07 -10.36
CA LEU A 553 12.69 -0.77 -9.18
C LEU A 553 11.79 0.18 -8.39
N THR A 554 10.63 -0.29 -7.95
CA THR A 554 9.80 0.36 -6.93
C THR A 554 9.70 -0.53 -5.70
N MET A 555 9.72 0.08 -4.52
CA MET A 555 9.65 -0.61 -3.24
C MET A 555 9.00 0.28 -2.18
N GLU A 556 7.81 -0.13 -1.71
CA GLU A 556 7.08 0.61 -0.67
C GLU A 556 7.31 0.03 0.72
N HIS A 557 7.25 -1.29 0.85
CA HIS A 557 7.52 -2.02 2.09
C HIS A 557 8.98 -2.50 2.09
N ALA A 558 9.70 -2.36 3.19
CA ALA A 558 11.07 -2.82 3.34
C ALA A 558 11.36 -3.33 4.77
N CYS A 559 11.91 -4.54 4.89
CA CYS A 559 12.31 -5.11 6.19
C CYS A 559 13.22 -4.17 7.00
N ALA A 560 14.11 -3.41 6.34
CA ALA A 560 15.00 -2.44 6.99
C ALA A 560 14.25 -1.28 7.69
N LYS A 561 13.02 -0.98 7.24
CA LYS A 561 12.11 -0.03 7.88
C LYS A 561 11.23 -0.66 8.98
N GLY A 562 11.29 -1.99 9.12
CA GLY A 562 10.48 -2.74 10.10
C GLY A 562 9.26 -3.44 9.50
N ASP A 563 9.05 -3.35 8.19
CA ASP A 563 7.98 -4.05 7.49
C ASP A 563 8.19 -5.58 7.52
N PRO A 564 7.12 -6.39 7.39
CA PRO A 564 7.22 -7.85 7.42
C PRO A 564 7.94 -8.45 6.20
N TYR A 565 8.07 -7.69 5.12
CA TYR A 565 8.74 -8.10 3.88
C TYR A 565 9.25 -6.86 3.12
N CYS A 566 10.13 -7.08 2.13
CA CYS A 566 10.39 -6.08 1.09
C CYS A 566 9.49 -6.34 -0.12
N SER A 567 8.70 -5.36 -0.55
CA SER A 567 7.85 -5.46 -1.74
C SER A 567 8.56 -4.86 -2.96
N CYS A 568 8.85 -5.62 -4.00
CA CYS A 568 9.67 -5.17 -5.12
C CYS A 568 8.96 -5.35 -6.46
N VAL A 569 8.83 -4.27 -7.24
CA VAL A 569 8.42 -4.37 -8.65
C VAL A 569 9.49 -3.73 -9.53
N VAL A 570 10.06 -4.53 -10.43
CA VAL A 570 10.93 -4.03 -11.48
C VAL A 570 10.07 -3.76 -12.71
N HIS A 571 10.05 -2.51 -13.14
CA HIS A 571 9.28 -2.02 -14.27
C HIS A 571 10.20 -1.83 -15.47
N ASP A 572 9.84 -2.41 -16.62
CA ASP A 572 10.46 -2.12 -17.90
C ASP A 572 9.76 -0.94 -18.57
N THR A 573 10.38 0.24 -18.48
CA THR A 573 9.81 1.50 -19.00
C THR A 573 9.73 1.54 -20.53
N ARG A 574 10.24 0.55 -21.25
CA ARG A 574 10.01 0.40 -22.70
C ARG A 574 8.62 -0.16 -23.01
N ILE A 575 8.04 -0.91 -22.07
CA ILE A 575 6.76 -1.62 -22.22
C ILE A 575 5.64 -0.87 -21.48
N ASP A 576 5.85 -0.54 -20.20
CA ASP A 576 4.87 0.14 -19.37
C ASP A 576 5.54 1.24 -18.54
N TRP A 577 5.00 2.46 -18.63
CA TRP A 577 5.45 3.62 -17.85
C TRP A 577 4.69 3.78 -16.53
N ASP A 578 3.66 2.97 -16.28
CA ASP A 578 2.95 2.95 -15.01
C ASP A 578 3.80 2.31 -13.90
N LEU A 579 4.49 3.18 -13.16
CA LEU A 579 5.32 2.80 -12.01
C LEU A 579 4.51 2.59 -10.72
N THR A 580 3.18 2.53 -10.78
CA THR A 580 2.33 2.31 -9.59
C THR A 580 2.75 1.01 -8.90
N HIS A 581 3.06 1.13 -7.61
CA HIS A 581 3.39 -0.02 -6.79
C HIS A 581 2.09 -0.66 -6.26
N PRO A 582 1.95 -1.99 -6.30
CA PRO A 582 0.78 -2.64 -5.72
C PRO A 582 0.69 -2.40 -4.21
N GLY A 583 -0.51 -2.12 -3.71
CA GLY A 583 -0.76 -1.92 -2.28
C GLY A 583 -0.60 -3.19 -1.43
N GLU A 584 -0.63 -3.04 -0.11
CA GLU A 584 -0.43 -4.10 0.89
C GLU A 584 -1.32 -5.34 0.64
N ASP A 585 -2.60 -5.15 0.32
CA ASP A 585 -3.55 -6.24 0.03
C ASP A 585 -3.06 -7.18 -1.08
N TYR A 586 -2.39 -6.65 -2.10
CA TYR A 586 -1.82 -7.46 -3.17
C TYR A 586 -0.68 -8.32 -2.63
N TRP A 587 0.27 -7.71 -1.91
CA TRP A 587 1.45 -8.39 -1.37
C TRP A 587 1.11 -9.44 -0.32
N ASP A 588 0.11 -9.18 0.52
CA ASP A 588 -0.41 -10.13 1.50
C ASP A 588 -1.17 -11.30 0.85
N SER A 589 -1.69 -11.08 -0.36
CA SER A 589 -2.36 -12.14 -1.11
C SER A 589 -1.38 -13.11 -1.79
N ILE A 590 -0.18 -12.63 -2.17
CA ILE A 590 0.87 -13.42 -2.83
C ILE A 590 1.30 -14.59 -1.95
N TRP A 591 1.74 -14.32 -0.73
CA TRP A 591 2.24 -15.35 0.17
C TRP A 591 1.73 -15.13 1.60
N PRO A 592 1.05 -16.12 2.21
CA PRO A 592 0.54 -15.97 3.55
C PRO A 592 1.68 -15.80 4.55
N GLU A 593 1.43 -15.05 5.62
CA GLU A 593 2.38 -14.91 6.71
C GLU A 593 2.74 -16.28 7.31
N GLN A 594 4.03 -16.56 7.34
CA GLN A 594 4.62 -17.79 7.82
C GLN A 594 4.68 -17.82 9.35
N GLU A 595 4.66 -19.03 9.93
CA GLU A 595 4.69 -19.19 11.40
C GLU A 595 5.94 -18.58 12.04
N TRP A 596 7.08 -18.59 11.35
CA TRP A 596 8.30 -17.97 11.86
C TRP A 596 8.19 -16.43 11.90
N GLN A 597 7.51 -15.80 10.94
CA GLN A 597 7.23 -14.35 10.95
C GLN A 597 6.34 -13.99 12.15
N LYS A 598 5.30 -14.80 12.41
CA LYS A 598 4.42 -14.62 13.58
C LYS A 598 5.19 -14.75 14.91
N LYS A 599 6.11 -15.72 15.00
CA LYS A 599 6.97 -15.90 16.19
C LYS A 599 7.87 -14.69 16.44
N ILE A 600 8.45 -14.11 15.40
CA ILE A 600 9.27 -12.88 15.50
C ILE A 600 8.42 -11.72 16.02
N LYS A 601 7.22 -11.50 15.46
CA LYS A 601 6.30 -10.44 15.90
C LYS A 601 5.90 -10.59 17.37
N ARG A 602 5.65 -11.82 17.84
CA ARG A 602 5.30 -12.08 19.25
C ARG A 602 6.42 -11.76 20.23
N LYS A 603 7.69 -11.93 19.84
CA LYS A 603 8.84 -11.58 20.71
C LYS A 603 9.08 -10.07 20.85
N LYS A 604 8.50 -9.26 19.95
CA LYS A 604 8.64 -7.79 19.94
C LYS A 604 7.55 -7.07 20.74
N LYS A 605 6.44 -7.75 21.04
CA LYS A 605 5.40 -7.27 21.96
C LYS A 605 5.74 -7.70 23.37
#